data_AF-A0AA41BX65-F1
#
_entry.id   AF-A0AA41BX65-F1
#
_cell.length_a   1.000
_cell.length_b   1.000
_cell.length_c   1.000
_cell.angle_alpha   90.00
_cell.angle_beta   90.00
_cell.angle_gamma   90.00
#
_symmetry.space_group_name_H-M   'P 1'
#
loop_
_entity.id
_entity.type
_entity.pdbx_description
1 polymer ?
#
loop_
_entity_poly.entity_id
_entity_poly.type
_entity_poly.pdbx_seq_one_letter_code
_entity_poly.pdbx_strand_id
1 'polypeptide(L)'
;MANQNNGNVFGVVSLHRVPTAKHERRKSHIYSPEEFLEMPMVQEFIKNNPNQHFVDEETGEVMLAQELAELYCLVNNGKKLKKTIRRAFGDKK
;
A
#
# COMPACT_ATOMS: atom_id res chain seq x y z
N MET A 1 -33.23 -15.78 -36.07
CA MET A 1 -33.18 -16.21 -34.65
C MET A 1 -31.83 -16.86 -34.41
N ALA A 2 -30.92 -16.17 -33.72
CA ALA A 2 -29.56 -16.66 -33.49
C ALA A 2 -29.46 -17.21 -32.05
N ASN A 3 -29.06 -18.47 -31.98
CA ASN A 3 -29.01 -19.30 -30.79
C ASN A 3 -27.83 -18.85 -29.90
N GLN A 4 -28.09 -18.10 -28.82
CA GLN A 4 -27.07 -17.74 -27.82
C GLN A 4 -26.88 -18.90 -26.83
N ASN A 5 -26.27 -19.98 -27.32
CA ASN A 5 -25.89 -21.10 -26.47
C ASN A 5 -24.49 -20.85 -25.88
N ASN A 6 -24.38 -19.81 -25.04
CA ASN A 6 -23.17 -19.57 -24.24
C ASN A 6 -23.27 -20.34 -22.93
N GLY A 7 -23.31 -21.66 -23.04
CA GLY A 7 -23.17 -22.54 -21.88
C GLY A 7 -21.78 -22.37 -21.28
N ASN A 8 -21.72 -21.77 -20.09
CA ASN A 8 -20.69 -21.97 -19.06
C ASN A 8 -19.26 -22.32 -19.53
N VAL A 9 -18.66 -21.49 -20.40
CA VAL A 9 -17.22 -21.59 -20.64
C VAL A 9 -16.50 -20.71 -19.62
N PHE A 10 -16.14 -21.33 -18.49
CA PHE A 10 -15.15 -20.78 -17.55
C PHE A 10 -13.83 -20.58 -18.31
N GLY A 11 -13.62 -19.40 -18.91
CA GLY A 11 -12.34 -19.07 -19.56
C GLY A 11 -12.40 -18.23 -20.83
N VAL A 12 -13.56 -17.83 -21.35
CA VAL A 12 -13.58 -16.89 -22.49
C VAL A 12 -13.24 -15.49 -21.99
N VAL A 13 -11.96 -15.13 -22.06
CA VAL A 13 -11.51 -13.75 -21.92
C VAL A 13 -12.03 -12.99 -23.14
N SER A 14 -13.04 -12.16 -22.93
CA SER A 14 -13.53 -11.19 -23.92
C SER A 14 -12.35 -10.39 -24.49
N LEU A 15 -12.18 -10.44 -25.82
CA LEU A 15 -11.17 -9.67 -26.58
C LEU A 15 -11.29 -8.15 -26.36
N HIS A 16 -12.45 -7.67 -25.89
CA HIS A 16 -12.67 -6.25 -25.57
C HIS A 16 -12.31 -5.86 -24.13
N ARG A 17 -11.87 -6.81 -23.29
CA ARG A 17 -11.42 -6.51 -21.93
C ARG A 17 -9.93 -6.22 -21.94
N VAL A 18 -9.52 -5.14 -22.61
CA VAL A 18 -8.22 -4.52 -22.31
C VAL A 18 -8.23 -4.20 -20.82
N PRO A 19 -7.34 -4.77 -20.00
CA PRO A 19 -7.28 -4.43 -18.59
C PRO A 19 -7.01 -2.93 -18.53
N THR A 20 -8.03 -2.15 -18.16
CA THR A 20 -7.85 -0.73 -17.87
C THR A 20 -6.68 -0.60 -16.92
N ALA A 21 -5.80 0.38 -17.11
CA ALA A 21 -4.57 0.64 -16.34
C ALA A 21 -4.70 0.50 -14.80
N LYS A 22 -5.93 0.52 -14.27
CA LYS A 22 -6.29 0.05 -12.92
C LYS A 22 -5.75 -1.34 -12.55
N HIS A 23 -5.70 -2.30 -13.46
CA HIS A 23 -5.23 -3.66 -13.14
C HIS A 23 -3.70 -3.72 -13.02
N GLU A 24 -2.96 -2.97 -13.83
CA GLU A 24 -1.50 -2.85 -13.72
C GLU A 24 -1.07 -2.03 -12.51
N ARG A 25 -1.84 -1.01 -12.12
CA ARG A 25 -1.62 -0.28 -10.84
C ARG A 25 -1.71 -1.17 -9.60
N ARG A 26 -2.37 -2.34 -9.68
CA ARG A 26 -2.39 -3.34 -8.61
C ARG A 26 -1.11 -4.19 -8.55
N LYS A 27 -0.22 -4.07 -9.55
CA LYS A 27 1.11 -4.71 -9.59
C LYS A 27 2.22 -3.77 -9.12
N SER A 28 1.90 -2.64 -8.47
CA SER A 28 2.95 -1.84 -7.81
C SER A 28 3.64 -2.71 -6.77
N HIS A 29 4.96 -2.71 -6.76
CA HIS A 29 5.75 -3.39 -5.74
C HIS A 29 5.22 -3.00 -4.36
N ILE A 30 4.86 -3.99 -3.55
CA ILE A 30 4.49 -3.78 -2.16
C ILE A 30 5.80 -3.93 -1.39
N TYR A 31 6.32 -2.81 -0.88
CA TYR A 31 7.52 -2.82 -0.08
C TYR A 31 7.23 -3.47 1.26
N SER A 32 8.11 -4.36 1.70
CA SER A 32 8.14 -4.78 3.09
C SER A 32 8.49 -3.59 4.00
N PRO A 33 8.19 -3.65 5.31
CA PRO A 33 8.61 -2.62 6.24
C PRO A 33 10.13 -2.38 6.24
N GLU A 34 10.92 -3.45 6.10
CA GLU A 34 12.39 -3.40 6.04
C GLU A 34 12.85 -2.69 4.76
N GLU A 35 12.32 -3.10 3.60
CA GLU A 35 12.64 -2.48 2.31
C GLU A 35 12.27 -0.99 2.29
N PHE A 36 11.17 -0.62 2.94
CA PHE A 36 10.75 0.77 3.07
C PHE A 36 11.73 1.60 3.92
N LEU A 37 12.24 1.05 5.03
CA LEU A 37 13.20 1.75 5.90
C LEU A 37 14.56 1.93 5.25
N GLU A 38 14.93 1.02 4.34
CA GLU A 38 16.16 1.12 3.54
C GLU A 38 16.08 2.18 2.44
N MET A 39 14.88 2.68 2.10
CA MET A 39 14.74 3.68 1.04
C MET A 39 15.45 5.00 1.40
N PRO A 40 16.25 5.59 0.49
CA PRO A 40 16.99 6.82 0.76
C PRO A 40 16.09 7.98 1.25
N MET A 41 14.90 8.14 0.65
CA MET A 41 13.94 9.16 1.06
C MET A 41 13.41 8.96 2.49
N VAL A 42 13.31 7.71 2.94
CA VAL A 42 12.83 7.37 4.28
C VAL A 42 13.93 7.62 5.31
N GLN A 43 15.17 7.24 4.98
CA GLN A 43 16.34 7.55 5.81
C GLN A 43 16.55 9.06 5.97
N GLU A 44 16.40 9.83 4.90
CA GLU A 44 16.45 11.30 4.97
C GLU A 44 15.30 11.86 5.82
N PHE A 45 14.09 11.32 5.69
CA PHE A 45 12.95 11.74 6.50
C PHE A 45 13.16 11.48 7.99
N ILE A 46 13.70 10.31 8.35
CA ILE A 46 14.03 9.95 9.75
C ILE A 46 15.15 10.84 10.28
N LYS A 47 16.20 11.12 9.50
CA LYS A 47 17.27 12.04 9.89
C LYS A 47 16.74 13.44 10.21
N ASN A 48 15.79 13.93 9.42
CA ASN A 48 15.17 15.24 9.62
C ASN A 48 14.16 15.24 10.79
N ASN A 49 13.60 14.07 11.16
CA ASN A 49 12.57 13.92 12.18
C ASN A 49 12.86 12.71 13.08
N PRO A 50 13.75 12.83 14.08
CA PRO A 50 14.20 11.70 14.89
C PRO A 50 13.08 11.05 15.71
N ASN A 51 11.98 11.77 15.98
CA ASN A 51 10.85 11.27 16.76
C ASN A 51 9.86 10.42 15.95
N GLN A 52 10.20 10.05 14.71
CA GLN A 52 9.26 9.35 13.82
C GLN A 52 9.47 7.83 13.76
N HIS A 53 10.59 7.34 14.28
CA HIS A 53 10.98 5.94 14.24
C HIS A 53 11.53 5.51 15.61
N PHE A 54 10.93 4.48 16.19
CA PHE A 54 11.33 3.89 17.46
C PHE A 54 11.50 2.39 17.28
N VAL A 55 12.55 1.83 17.88
CA VAL A 55 12.75 0.39 17.95
C VAL A 55 12.68 0.03 19.42
N ASP A 56 11.76 -0.86 19.76
CA ASP A 56 11.69 -1.42 21.10
C ASP A 56 12.83 -2.44 21.29
N GLU A 57 13.69 -2.21 22.27
CA GLU A 57 14.87 -3.04 22.52
C GLU A 57 14.51 -4.42 23.09
N GLU A 58 13.33 -4.56 23.72
CA GLU A 58 12.91 -5.83 24.34
C GLU A 58 12.23 -6.77 23.34
N THR A 59 11.41 -6.23 22.44
CA THR A 59 10.63 -7.01 21.47
C THR A 59 11.21 -7.00 20.06
N GLY A 60 12.09 -6.05 19.76
CA GLY A 60 12.57 -5.78 18.40
C GLY A 60 11.51 -5.18 17.49
N GLU A 61 10.35 -4.77 18.04
CA GLU A 61 9.26 -4.20 17.25
C GLU A 61 9.60 -2.77 16.80
N VAL A 62 9.39 -2.51 15.50
CA VAL A 62 9.55 -1.17 14.94
C VAL A 62 8.24 -0.41 15.08
N MET A 63 8.26 0.63 15.90
CA MET A 63 7.15 1.55 16.07
C MET A 63 7.37 2.80 15.21
N LEU A 64 6.46 3.00 14.26
CA LEU A 64 6.45 4.17 13.38
C LEU A 64 5.44 5.19 13.91
N ALA A 65 5.85 6.45 13.97
CA ALA A 65 4.91 7.53 14.23
C ALA A 65 3.98 7.77 13.02
N GLN A 66 2.91 8.53 13.25
CA GLN A 66 1.81 8.68 12.29
C GLN A 66 2.28 9.12 10.89
N GLU A 67 3.24 10.03 10.77
CA GLU A 67 3.67 10.54 9.45
C GLU A 67 4.40 9.48 8.65
N LEU A 68 5.31 8.76 9.30
CA LEU A 68 6.10 7.71 8.68
C LEU A 68 5.21 6.52 8.29
N ALA A 69 4.25 6.16 9.14
CA ALA A 69 3.25 5.14 8.84
C ALA A 69 2.31 5.55 7.68
N GLU A 70 1.95 6.83 7.58
CA GLU A 70 1.19 7.34 6.43
C GLU A 70 2.01 7.33 5.14
N LEU A 71 3.31 7.63 5.20
CA LEU A 71 4.23 7.58 4.07
C LEU A 71 4.35 6.14 3.55
N TYR A 72 4.54 5.17 4.46
CA TYR A 72 4.53 3.74 4.14
C TYR A 72 3.25 3.34 3.40
N CYS A 73 2.08 3.76 3.92
CA CYS A 73 0.80 3.48 3.28
C CYS A 73 0.63 4.15 1.92
N LEU A 74 1.22 5.33 1.71
CA LEU A 74 1.17 6.02 0.42
C LEU A 74 1.98 5.27 -0.63
N VAL A 75 3.20 4.89 -0.30
CA VAL A 75 4.12 4.17 -1.19
C VAL A 75 3.54 2.80 -1.56
N ASN A 76 2.93 2.10 -0.61
CA ASN A 76 2.31 0.79 -0.81
C ASN A 76 0.86 0.83 -1.31
N ASN A 77 0.35 1.99 -1.73
CA ASN A 77 -1.06 2.15 -2.17
C ASN A 77 -2.11 1.70 -1.11
N GLY A 78 -1.73 1.63 0.16
CA GLY A 78 -2.51 1.20 1.32
C GLY A 78 -3.54 2.23 1.78
N LYS A 79 -4.42 2.72 0.90
CA LYS A 79 -5.40 3.79 1.20
C LYS A 79 -6.31 3.47 2.39
N LYS A 80 -6.69 2.20 2.55
CA LYS A 80 -7.53 1.75 3.68
C LYS A 80 -6.78 1.87 4.99
N LEU A 81 -5.53 1.37 5.03
CA LEU A 81 -4.66 1.42 6.21
C LEU A 81 -4.31 2.87 6.58
N LYS A 82 -4.04 3.72 5.59
CA LYS A 82 -3.85 5.15 5.82
C LYS A 82 -5.06 5.80 6.51
N LYS A 83 -6.28 5.45 6.08
CA LYS A 83 -7.52 5.97 6.67
C LYS A 83 -7.73 5.47 8.10
N THR A 84 -7.37 4.23 8.40
CA THR A 84 -7.48 3.70 9.77
C THR A 84 -6.47 4.36 10.71
N ILE A 85 -5.23 4.59 10.24
CA ILE A 85 -4.20 5.32 10.99
C ILE A 85 -4.71 6.72 11.34
N ARG A 86 -5.20 7.49 10.36
CA ARG A 86 -5.77 8.84 10.63
C ARG A 86 -6.93 8.84 11.62
N ARG A 87 -7.78 7.83 11.58
CA ARG A 87 -8.88 7.70 12.55
C ARG A 87 -8.38 7.38 13.96
N ALA A 88 -7.34 6.56 14.08
CA ALA A 88 -6.78 6.15 15.36
C ALA A 88 -6.01 7.29 16.05
N PHE A 89 -5.20 8.03 15.29
CA PHE A 89 -4.37 9.13 15.82
C PHE A 89 -5.08 10.50 15.79
N GLY A 90 -6.22 10.60 15.11
CA GLY A 90 -6.92 11.86 14.85
C GLY A 90 -6.48 12.50 13.51
N ASP A 91 -7.42 13.20 12.87
CA ASP A 91 -7.11 14.02 11.70
C ASP A 91 -6.25 15.22 12.15
N LYS A 92 -5.09 15.38 11.51
CA LYS A 92 -4.26 16.59 11.69
C LYS A 92 -5.06 17.79 11.17
N LYS A 93 -5.38 18.73 12.07
CA LYS A 93 -5.93 20.04 11.71
C LYS A 93 -4.86 20.90 11.06
#